data_AF-A0A7J9JMB8-F1
#
_entry.id   AF-A0A7J9JMB8-F1
#
_cell.length_a   1.000
_cell.length_b   1.000
_cell.length_c   1.000
_cell.angle_alpha   90.00
_cell.angle_beta   90.00
_cell.angle_gamma   90.00
#
_symmetry.space_group_name_H-M   'P 1'
#
loop_
_entity.id
_entity.type
_entity.pdbx_description
1 polymer ?
#
loop_
_entity_poly.entity_id
_entity_poly.type
_entity_poly.pdbx_seq_one_letter_code
_entity_poly.pdbx_strand_id
1 'polypeptide(L)'
;MIACKMAALVPDRILSLALLNVTGGGFECCPKLDRKTLSIAIRFLKAKTPEQRAAVDLDTHYSEEYLEEFVGSDTRRVILYQEYVKGITASGMQSNHGFEGQINACWRHKMTRAEIDLIRSGGFLVSVIHGRQDVIAQINHARRLAEKLQPVARMVEFHGGHLVTHERTEEVNQALLELIKASEMKMSPHDWNNFPKKRSGVTEASNRTTVERETNIIIAKIHVFLVYLISLFMTAFKYGRSSLQRLKPVRVGASSPK
;
A
#
# COMPACT_ATOMS: atom_id res chain seq x y z
N MET A 1 2.03 6.09 7.05
CA MET A 1 1.60 7.50 7.19
C MET A 1 1.36 7.94 8.65
N ILE A 2 1.00 7.03 9.60
CA ILE A 2 0.83 7.42 11.03
C ILE A 2 2.13 7.97 11.60
N ALA A 3 3.24 7.29 11.31
CA ALA A 3 4.57 7.75 11.68
C ALA A 3 4.87 9.18 11.18
N CYS A 4 4.47 9.54 9.95
CA CYS A 4 4.63 10.90 9.44
C CYS A 4 3.81 11.92 10.24
N LYS A 5 2.56 11.59 10.61
CA LYS A 5 1.73 12.49 11.45
C LYS A 5 2.36 12.71 12.82
N MET A 6 2.85 11.65 13.45
CA MET A 6 3.56 11.78 14.74
C MET A 6 4.84 12.61 14.60
N ALA A 7 5.60 12.39 13.52
CA ALA A 7 6.82 13.14 13.27
C ALA A 7 6.57 14.64 13.01
N ALA A 8 5.44 14.98 12.37
CA ALA A 8 5.03 16.37 12.19
C ALA A 8 4.52 17.02 13.50
N LEU A 9 3.94 16.24 14.42
CA LEU A 9 3.40 16.75 15.68
C LEU A 9 4.51 17.12 16.68
N VAL A 10 5.59 16.34 16.71
CA VAL A 10 6.71 16.51 17.67
C VAL A 10 8.06 16.34 16.99
N PRO A 11 8.39 17.19 15.98
CA PRO A 11 9.60 17.02 15.16
C PRO A 11 10.89 16.99 15.98
N ASP A 12 10.96 17.80 17.05
CA ASP A 12 12.15 17.90 17.93
C ASP A 12 12.40 16.65 18.78
N ARG A 13 11.46 15.69 18.80
CA ARG A 13 11.60 14.42 19.53
C ARG A 13 11.97 13.24 18.63
N ILE A 14 12.17 13.48 17.35
CA ILE A 14 12.46 12.44 16.35
C ILE A 14 13.92 12.53 15.92
N LEU A 15 14.67 11.44 16.10
CA LEU A 15 16.06 11.34 15.65
C LEU A 15 16.18 10.93 14.17
N SER A 16 15.27 10.07 13.72
CA SER A 16 15.19 9.58 12.34
C SER A 16 13.80 9.00 12.08
N LEU A 17 13.41 8.89 10.81
CA LEU A 17 12.10 8.34 10.42
C LEU A 17 12.26 7.33 9.27
N ALA A 18 12.01 6.05 9.55
CA ALA A 18 11.88 5.03 8.53
C ALA A 18 10.41 4.87 8.12
N LEU A 19 10.14 4.93 6.81
CA LEU A 19 8.82 4.82 6.22
C LEU A 19 8.81 3.63 5.26
N LEU A 20 8.19 2.54 5.68
CA LEU A 20 8.09 1.30 4.91
C LEU A 20 6.76 1.24 4.17
N ASN A 21 6.80 0.85 2.90
CA ASN A 21 5.62 0.57 2.07
C ASN A 21 4.54 1.66 2.12
N VAL A 22 4.96 2.91 1.92
CA VAL A 22 4.05 4.04 2.02
C VAL A 22 3.07 4.09 0.84
N THR A 23 1.82 4.40 1.16
CA THR A 23 0.76 4.61 0.16
C THR A 23 0.28 6.05 0.18
N GLY A 24 -0.43 6.44 -0.88
CA GLY A 24 -1.15 7.71 -0.93
C GLY A 24 -2.41 7.68 -0.06
N GLY A 25 -2.95 8.86 0.23
CA GLY A 25 -4.18 9.03 1.00
C GLY A 25 -5.39 9.37 0.12
N GLY A 26 -6.59 9.05 0.59
CA GLY A 26 -7.82 9.33 -0.16
C GLY A 26 -7.87 8.54 -1.46
N PHE A 27 -8.23 9.18 -2.57
CA PHE A 27 -8.26 8.52 -3.88
C PHE A 27 -6.90 7.94 -4.32
N GLU A 28 -5.79 8.42 -3.76
CA GLU A 28 -4.46 7.88 -4.06
C GLU A 28 -4.22 6.51 -3.43
N CYS A 29 -5.10 6.02 -2.56
CA CYS A 29 -5.05 4.64 -2.05
C CYS A 29 -5.72 3.62 -2.97
N CYS A 30 -6.45 4.09 -3.99
CA CYS A 30 -7.01 3.20 -5.00
C CYS A 30 -5.86 2.55 -5.79
N PRO A 31 -5.86 1.23 -5.95
CA PRO A 31 -4.77 0.56 -6.64
C PRO A 31 -4.86 0.85 -8.15
N LYS A 32 -3.78 0.55 -8.87
CA LYS A 32 -3.73 0.75 -10.33
C LYS A 32 -4.84 -0.05 -11.02
N LEU A 33 -5.54 0.57 -11.96
CA LEU A 33 -6.48 -0.18 -12.80
C LEU A 33 -5.72 -0.89 -13.93
N ASP A 34 -5.18 -2.07 -13.61
CA ASP A 34 -4.61 -2.99 -14.60
C ASP A 34 -5.18 -4.41 -14.44
N ARG A 35 -4.87 -5.28 -15.41
CA ARG A 35 -5.38 -6.66 -15.44
C ARG A 35 -5.00 -7.45 -14.19
N LYS A 36 -3.78 -7.24 -13.67
CA LYS A 36 -3.27 -7.93 -12.48
C LYS A 36 -4.07 -7.50 -11.25
N THR A 37 -4.21 -6.21 -11.02
CA THR A 37 -4.92 -5.65 -9.87
C THR A 37 -6.41 -6.00 -9.91
N LEU A 38 -7.04 -5.94 -11.09
CA LEU A 38 -8.44 -6.34 -11.25
C LEU A 38 -8.64 -7.84 -10.94
N SER A 39 -7.72 -8.70 -11.42
CA SER A 39 -7.73 -10.12 -11.11
C SER A 39 -7.63 -10.38 -9.60
N ILE A 40 -6.67 -9.72 -8.93
CA ILE A 40 -6.49 -9.79 -7.47
C ILE A 40 -7.78 -9.36 -6.75
N ALA A 41 -8.36 -8.21 -7.11
CA ALA A 41 -9.57 -7.69 -6.48
C ALA A 41 -10.76 -8.66 -6.61
N ILE A 42 -10.97 -9.23 -7.80
CA ILE A 42 -12.03 -10.21 -8.05
C ILE A 42 -11.80 -11.47 -7.20
N ARG A 43 -10.58 -12.00 -7.17
CA ARG A 43 -10.24 -13.19 -6.38
C ARG A 43 -10.41 -12.94 -4.89
N PHE A 44 -9.99 -11.77 -4.40
CA PHE A 44 -10.14 -11.35 -3.01
C PHE A 44 -11.62 -11.29 -2.59
N LEU A 45 -12.49 -10.69 -3.40
CA LEU A 45 -13.94 -10.63 -3.15
C LEU A 45 -14.61 -12.00 -3.14
N LYS A 46 -14.11 -12.91 -3.99
CA LYS A 46 -14.63 -14.28 -4.13
C LYS A 46 -14.09 -15.23 -3.07
N ALA A 47 -12.94 -14.97 -2.46
CA ALA A 47 -12.36 -15.83 -1.44
C ALA A 47 -13.30 -15.96 -0.22
N LYS A 48 -13.62 -17.21 0.15
CA LYS A 48 -14.47 -17.53 1.32
C LYS A 48 -13.82 -18.50 2.29
N THR A 49 -12.71 -19.13 1.90
CA THR A 49 -11.97 -20.07 2.74
C THR A 49 -10.54 -19.56 3.01
N PRO A 50 -9.88 -20.01 4.08
CA PRO A 50 -8.48 -19.71 4.36
C PRO A 50 -7.55 -19.98 3.18
N GLU A 51 -7.76 -21.09 2.47
CA GLU A 51 -7.01 -21.53 1.29
C GLU A 51 -7.11 -20.52 0.15
N GLN A 52 -8.34 -20.14 -0.20
CA GLN A 52 -8.58 -19.18 -1.26
C GLN A 52 -8.01 -17.81 -0.90
N ARG A 53 -8.10 -17.43 0.37
CA ARG A 53 -7.57 -16.15 0.85
C ARG A 53 -6.05 -16.14 0.83
N ALA A 54 -5.41 -17.19 1.35
CA ALA A 54 -3.96 -17.36 1.34
C ALA A 54 -3.40 -17.25 -0.08
N ALA A 55 -3.99 -17.96 -1.05
CA ALA A 55 -3.55 -17.90 -2.44
C ALA A 55 -3.57 -16.47 -3.03
N VAL A 56 -4.57 -15.66 -2.68
CA VAL A 56 -4.65 -14.27 -3.14
C VAL A 56 -3.69 -13.37 -2.37
N ASP A 57 -3.60 -13.54 -1.06
CA ASP A 57 -2.72 -12.74 -0.21
C ASP A 57 -1.25 -12.93 -0.63
N LEU A 58 -0.81 -14.13 -0.97
CA LEU A 58 0.56 -14.35 -1.46
C LEU A 58 0.86 -13.55 -2.74
N ASP A 59 -0.01 -13.63 -3.75
CA ASP A 59 0.15 -12.90 -5.02
C ASP A 59 0.04 -11.38 -4.87
N THR A 60 -0.52 -10.93 -3.75
CA THR A 60 -0.68 -9.52 -3.41
C THR A 60 0.51 -9.00 -2.58
N HIS A 61 1.05 -9.85 -1.69
CA HIS A 61 2.12 -9.48 -0.76
C HIS A 61 3.51 -9.60 -1.36
N TYR A 62 3.76 -10.61 -2.19
CA TYR A 62 5.10 -10.98 -2.61
C TYR A 62 5.33 -10.82 -4.12
N SER A 63 6.60 -10.69 -4.52
CA SER A 63 6.97 -10.85 -5.93
C SER A 63 6.83 -12.31 -6.40
N GLU A 64 6.59 -12.51 -7.69
CA GLU A 64 6.49 -13.87 -8.27
C GLU A 64 7.81 -14.62 -8.12
N GLU A 65 8.93 -13.94 -8.40
CA GLU A 65 10.28 -14.51 -8.26
C GLU A 65 10.54 -15.01 -6.84
N TYR A 66 10.13 -14.25 -5.82
CA TYR A 66 10.27 -14.69 -4.43
C TYR A 66 9.39 -15.89 -4.09
N LEU A 67 8.20 -16.00 -4.69
CA LEU A 67 7.30 -17.12 -4.46
C LEU A 67 7.75 -18.40 -5.18
N GLU A 68 8.36 -18.27 -6.36
CA GLU A 68 8.84 -19.38 -7.19
C GLU A 68 10.19 -19.96 -6.74
N GLU A 69 10.96 -19.22 -5.93
CA GLU A 69 12.23 -19.69 -5.39
C GLU A 69 12.07 -20.96 -4.55
N PHE A 70 12.98 -21.91 -4.74
CA PHE A 70 13.05 -23.14 -3.95
C PHE A 70 13.74 -22.89 -2.60
N VAL A 71 13.09 -23.34 -1.53
CA VAL A 71 13.64 -23.37 -0.17
C VAL A 71 13.63 -24.81 0.30
N GLY A 72 14.77 -25.48 0.13
CA GLY A 72 14.86 -26.94 0.31
C GLY A 72 14.22 -27.68 -0.86
N SER A 73 13.23 -28.52 -0.57
CA SER A 73 12.50 -29.32 -1.58
C SER A 73 11.32 -28.62 -2.22
N ASP A 74 10.80 -27.57 -1.58
CA ASP A 74 9.54 -26.93 -1.94
C ASP A 74 9.77 -25.49 -2.39
N THR A 75 8.86 -24.95 -3.19
CA THR A 75 8.85 -23.52 -3.48
C THR A 75 8.40 -22.74 -2.25
N ARG A 76 8.90 -21.52 -2.11
CA ARG A 76 8.51 -20.63 -1.02
C ARG A 76 7.00 -20.38 -1.01
N ARG A 77 6.35 -20.37 -2.18
CA ARG A 77 4.88 -20.33 -2.31
C ARG A 77 4.20 -21.43 -1.51
N VAL A 78 4.67 -22.67 -1.60
CA VAL A 78 4.05 -23.81 -0.87
C VAL A 78 4.19 -23.64 0.63
N ILE A 79 5.40 -23.26 1.09
CA ILE A 79 5.69 -23.06 2.51
C ILE A 79 4.82 -21.93 3.08
N LEU A 80 4.86 -20.74 2.45
CA LEU A 80 4.09 -19.59 2.91
C LEU A 80 2.58 -19.83 2.79
N TYR A 81 2.13 -20.58 1.79
CA TYR A 81 0.71 -20.91 1.66
C TYR A 81 0.21 -21.70 2.86
N GLN A 82 0.96 -22.72 3.29
CA GLN A 82 0.62 -23.50 4.48
C GLN A 82 0.59 -22.62 5.74
N GLU A 83 1.57 -21.73 5.90
CA GLU A 83 1.63 -20.79 7.01
C GLU A 83 0.44 -19.83 7.03
N TYR A 84 0.08 -19.24 5.88
CA TYR A 84 -1.06 -18.34 5.75
C TYR A 84 -2.38 -19.07 6.04
N VAL A 85 -2.58 -20.28 5.50
CA VAL A 85 -3.78 -21.09 5.77
C VAL A 85 -3.88 -21.39 7.26
N LYS A 86 -2.80 -21.83 7.90
CA LYS A 86 -2.75 -22.08 9.34
C LYS A 86 -3.08 -20.82 10.15
N GLY A 87 -2.47 -19.69 9.80
CA GLY A 87 -2.70 -18.40 10.45
C GLY A 87 -4.15 -17.95 10.35
N ILE A 88 -4.71 -17.91 9.14
CA ILE A 88 -6.09 -17.50 8.88
C ILE A 88 -7.09 -18.47 9.54
N THR A 89 -6.80 -19.77 9.56
CA THR A 89 -7.66 -20.76 10.24
C THR A 89 -7.68 -20.52 11.75
N ALA A 90 -6.54 -20.18 12.35
CA ALA A 90 -6.43 -19.93 13.79
C ALA A 90 -7.03 -18.57 14.21
N SER A 91 -6.79 -17.50 13.44
CA SER A 91 -7.24 -16.15 13.78
C SER A 91 -8.62 -15.80 13.23
N GLY A 92 -9.12 -16.56 12.27
CA GLY A 92 -10.26 -16.20 11.45
C GLY A 92 -9.93 -15.14 10.40
N MET A 93 -10.90 -14.90 9.52
CA MET A 93 -10.86 -13.83 8.52
C MET A 93 -11.03 -12.45 9.16
N GLN A 94 -10.47 -11.41 8.51
CA GLN A 94 -10.70 -10.02 8.92
C GLN A 94 -12.21 -9.74 9.02
N SER A 95 -12.64 -9.15 10.14
CA SER A 95 -14.03 -8.74 10.34
C SER A 95 -14.41 -7.59 9.41
N ASN A 96 -15.72 -7.43 9.15
CA ASN A 96 -16.21 -6.33 8.31
C ASN A 96 -15.81 -4.95 8.88
N HIS A 97 -15.87 -4.77 10.20
CA HIS A 97 -15.47 -3.52 10.84
C HIS A 97 -13.97 -3.27 10.74
N GLY A 98 -13.14 -4.32 10.80
CA GLY A 98 -11.70 -4.20 10.58
C GLY A 98 -11.39 -3.76 9.14
N PHE A 99 -12.09 -4.34 8.17
CA PHE A 99 -11.96 -3.96 6.76
C PHE A 99 -12.43 -2.52 6.49
N GLU A 100 -13.61 -2.15 6.99
CA GLU A 100 -14.14 -0.78 6.89
C GLU A 100 -13.23 0.24 7.57
N GLY A 101 -12.67 -0.11 8.74
CA GLY A 101 -11.69 0.70 9.46
C GLY A 101 -10.43 0.93 8.65
N GLN A 102 -9.89 -0.12 8.01
CA GLN A 102 -8.72 -0.01 7.14
C GLN A 102 -8.99 0.88 5.92
N ILE A 103 -10.13 0.71 5.25
CA ILE A 103 -10.53 1.57 4.12
C ILE A 103 -10.64 3.02 4.59
N ASN A 104 -11.34 3.26 5.70
CA ASN A 104 -11.54 4.61 6.21
C ASN A 104 -10.22 5.27 6.62
N ALA A 105 -9.29 4.50 7.21
CA ALA A 105 -7.95 4.96 7.51
C ALA A 105 -7.22 5.38 6.23
N CYS A 106 -7.12 4.51 5.22
CA CYS A 106 -6.49 4.85 3.93
C CYS A 106 -7.14 6.07 3.27
N TRP A 107 -8.47 6.19 3.35
CA TRP A 107 -9.23 7.29 2.74
C TRP A 107 -8.98 8.63 3.41
N ARG A 108 -8.91 8.66 4.74
CA ARG A 108 -8.72 9.91 5.50
C ARG A 108 -7.26 10.27 5.71
N HIS A 109 -6.34 9.32 5.54
CA HIS A 109 -4.94 9.51 5.89
C HIS A 109 -4.14 10.16 4.77
N LYS A 110 -4.09 11.50 4.76
CA LYS A 110 -3.24 12.29 3.85
C LYS A 110 -2.32 13.22 4.63
N MET A 111 -1.10 13.43 4.14
CA MET A 111 -0.21 14.48 4.65
C MET A 111 -0.58 15.83 4.05
N THR A 112 -0.77 16.83 4.90
CA THR A 112 -0.96 18.22 4.47
C THR A 112 0.39 18.85 4.12
N ARG A 113 0.37 19.99 3.42
CA ARG A 113 1.61 20.71 3.12
C ARG A 113 2.31 21.19 4.39
N ALA A 114 1.55 21.72 5.35
CA ALA A 114 2.07 22.16 6.64
C ALA A 114 2.78 21.03 7.39
N GLU A 115 2.21 19.82 7.42
CA GLU A 115 2.84 18.67 8.09
C GLU A 115 4.13 18.22 7.39
N ILE A 116 4.17 18.26 6.06
CA ILE A 116 5.39 18.01 5.30
C ILE A 116 6.46 19.06 5.62
N ASP A 117 6.08 20.33 5.70
CA ASP A 117 7.01 21.41 6.02
C ASP A 117 7.51 21.32 7.47
N LEU A 118 6.68 20.88 8.42
CA LEU A 118 7.09 20.59 9.81
C LEU A 118 8.14 19.48 9.86
N ILE A 119 7.92 18.35 9.16
CA ILE A 119 8.91 17.27 9.08
C ILE A 119 10.24 17.78 8.50
N ARG A 120 10.18 18.56 7.41
CA ARG A 120 11.37 19.12 6.77
C ARG A 120 12.13 20.06 7.70
N SER A 121 11.41 20.90 8.44
CA SER A 121 12.02 21.84 9.40
C SER A 121 12.66 21.14 10.60
N GLY A 122 12.19 19.94 10.96
CA GLY A 122 12.78 19.13 12.02
C GLY A 122 14.20 18.62 11.69
N GLY A 123 14.59 18.61 10.41
CA GLY A 123 15.97 18.30 9.99
C GLY A 123 16.44 16.86 10.21
N PHE A 124 15.64 16.01 10.88
CA PHE A 124 15.96 14.60 11.07
C PHE A 124 15.87 13.81 9.76
N LEU A 125 16.72 12.80 9.62
CA LEU A 125 16.83 12.00 8.40
C LEU A 125 15.61 11.09 8.21
N VAL A 126 15.17 10.94 6.97
CA VAL A 126 14.04 10.10 6.58
C VAL A 126 14.48 9.07 5.54
N SER A 127 14.16 7.79 5.76
CA SER A 127 14.25 6.74 4.73
C SER A 127 12.86 6.36 4.27
N VAL A 128 12.59 6.47 2.97
CA VAL A 128 11.38 5.87 2.36
C VAL A 128 11.80 4.58 1.68
N ILE A 129 11.45 3.43 2.28
CA ILE A 129 11.86 2.09 1.86
C ILE A 129 10.66 1.39 1.20
N HIS A 130 10.84 0.89 -0.03
CA HIS A 130 9.72 0.39 -0.83
C HIS A 130 10.11 -0.72 -1.80
N GLY A 131 9.18 -1.66 -2.05
CA GLY A 131 9.33 -2.71 -3.07
C GLY A 131 8.85 -2.25 -4.45
N ARG A 132 9.66 -2.41 -5.50
CA ARG A 132 9.33 -1.94 -6.86
C ARG A 132 8.07 -2.58 -7.47
N GLN A 133 7.69 -3.76 -7.00
CA GLN A 133 6.57 -4.55 -7.52
C GLN A 133 5.35 -4.51 -6.58
N ASP A 134 5.33 -3.63 -5.58
CA ASP A 134 4.21 -3.45 -4.66
C ASP A 134 2.93 -3.03 -5.41
N VAL A 135 1.96 -3.94 -5.45
CA VAL A 135 0.66 -3.74 -6.10
C VAL A 135 -0.39 -3.14 -5.16
N ILE A 136 -0.14 -3.13 -3.85
CA ILE A 136 -1.05 -2.60 -2.82
C ILE A 136 -0.77 -1.11 -2.63
N ALA A 137 0.48 -0.79 -2.33
CA ALA A 137 0.97 0.57 -2.13
C ALA A 137 1.93 0.89 -3.28
N GLN A 138 1.44 1.55 -4.32
CA GLN A 138 2.25 1.75 -5.53
C GLN A 138 3.49 2.63 -5.24
N ILE A 139 4.65 2.21 -5.73
CA ILE A 139 5.93 2.90 -5.51
C ILE A 139 5.93 4.39 -5.89
N ASN A 140 5.08 4.80 -6.84
CA ASN A 140 4.95 6.20 -7.23
C ASN A 140 4.47 7.10 -6.07
N HIS A 141 3.72 6.58 -5.10
CA HIS A 141 3.35 7.33 -3.90
C HIS A 141 4.55 7.54 -2.99
N ALA A 142 5.39 6.51 -2.84
CA ALA A 142 6.62 6.57 -2.07
C ALA A 142 7.63 7.55 -2.65
N ARG A 143 7.90 7.48 -3.96
CA ARG A 143 8.75 8.45 -4.68
C ARG A 143 8.27 9.88 -4.49
N ARG A 144 6.98 10.15 -4.73
CA ARG A 144 6.38 11.48 -4.56
C ARG A 144 6.45 11.98 -3.11
N LEU A 145 6.36 11.10 -2.12
CA LEU A 145 6.51 11.48 -0.72
C LEU A 145 7.97 11.83 -0.41
N ALA A 146 8.93 11.00 -0.83
CA ALA A 146 10.35 11.26 -0.66
C ALA A 146 10.79 12.56 -1.34
N GLU A 147 10.27 12.86 -2.53
CA GLU A 147 10.47 14.14 -3.22
C GLU A 147 9.93 15.34 -2.43
N LYS A 148 8.71 15.21 -1.89
CA LYS A 148 8.10 16.29 -1.07
C LYS A 148 8.86 16.54 0.23
N LEU A 149 9.54 15.53 0.76
CA LEU A 149 10.32 15.60 1.99
C LEU A 149 11.77 16.07 1.76
N GLN A 150 12.16 16.41 0.53
CA GLN A 150 13.49 16.96 0.28
C GLN A 150 13.78 18.23 1.11
N PRO A 151 14.98 18.38 1.68
CA PRO A 151 16.18 17.54 1.49
C PRO A 151 16.32 16.38 2.49
N VAL A 152 15.42 16.21 3.46
CA VAL A 152 15.64 15.28 4.59
C VAL A 152 15.42 13.80 4.26
N ALA A 153 14.92 13.49 3.06
CA ALA A 153 14.54 12.13 2.68
C ALA A 153 15.45 11.48 1.64
N ARG A 154 15.66 10.17 1.80
CA ARG A 154 16.25 9.26 0.82
C ARG A 154 15.18 8.27 0.36
N MET A 155 15.13 7.99 -0.94
CA MET A 155 14.29 6.92 -1.49
C MET A 155 15.12 5.64 -1.63
N VAL A 156 14.68 4.54 -1.01
CA VAL A 156 15.35 3.22 -1.05
C VAL A 156 14.40 2.23 -1.72
N GLU A 157 14.80 1.72 -2.87
CA GLU A 157 13.97 0.87 -3.70
C GLU A 157 14.57 -0.52 -3.86
N PHE A 158 13.85 -1.53 -3.41
CA PHE A 158 14.28 -2.92 -3.54
C PHE A 158 13.47 -3.67 -4.59
N HIS A 159 14.09 -4.74 -5.11
CA HIS A 159 13.35 -5.73 -5.89
C HIS A 159 12.47 -6.54 -4.94
N GLY A 160 11.16 -6.36 -5.01
CA GLY A 160 10.21 -7.06 -4.15
C GLY A 160 8.82 -6.45 -4.22
N GLY A 161 7.85 -7.15 -3.64
CA GLY A 161 6.45 -6.78 -3.54
C GLY A 161 6.12 -5.88 -2.34
N HIS A 162 4.93 -6.08 -1.78
CA HIS A 162 4.45 -5.31 -0.63
C HIS A 162 5.18 -5.68 0.66
N LEU A 163 5.45 -6.96 0.90
CA LEU A 163 6.23 -7.41 2.05
C LEU A 163 7.72 -7.45 1.74
N VAL A 164 8.24 -6.34 1.22
CA VAL A 164 9.67 -6.19 0.87
C VAL A 164 10.59 -6.42 2.08
N THR A 165 10.07 -6.16 3.29
CA THR A 165 10.76 -6.45 4.56
C THR A 165 10.99 -7.94 4.80
N HIS A 166 10.18 -8.82 4.21
CA HIS A 166 10.36 -10.26 4.27
C HIS A 166 11.21 -10.74 3.09
N GLU A 167 10.99 -10.17 1.89
CA GLU A 167 11.70 -10.59 0.66
C GLU A 167 13.18 -10.20 0.64
N ARG A 168 13.52 -9.10 1.30
CA ARG A 168 14.85 -8.47 1.30
C ARG A 168 15.23 -8.11 2.73
N THR A 169 15.13 -9.09 3.62
CA THR A 169 15.27 -8.89 5.07
C THR A 169 16.63 -8.27 5.40
N GLU A 170 17.70 -8.80 4.81
CA GLU A 170 19.07 -8.34 5.02
C GLU A 170 19.27 -6.92 4.51
N GLU A 171 18.82 -6.60 3.30
CA GLU A 171 19.01 -5.28 2.70
C GLU A 171 18.14 -4.22 3.36
N VAL A 172 16.92 -4.56 3.76
CA VAL A 172 16.05 -3.67 4.55
C VAL A 172 16.69 -3.41 5.91
N ASN A 173 17.18 -4.43 6.60
CA ASN A 173 17.88 -4.26 7.88
C ASN A 173 19.12 -3.38 7.73
N GLN A 174 19.88 -3.58 6.65
CA GLN A 174 21.03 -2.75 6.34
C GLN A 174 20.64 -1.29 6.10
N ALA A 175 19.58 -1.03 5.34
CA ALA A 175 19.07 0.33 5.11
C ALA A 175 18.57 1.02 6.40
N LEU A 176 17.98 0.26 7.32
CA LEU A 176 17.57 0.76 8.64
C LEU A 176 18.79 1.09 9.51
N LEU A 177 19.79 0.21 9.54
CA LEU A 177 21.04 0.43 10.27
C LEU A 177 21.82 1.64 9.73
N GLU A 178 21.84 1.84 8.41
CA GLU A 178 22.42 3.03 7.78
C GLU A 178 21.75 4.31 8.25
N LEU A 179 20.41 4.35 8.29
CA LEU A 179 19.66 5.51 8.76
C LEU A 179 20.01 5.83 10.22
N ILE A 180 20.01 4.82 11.09
CA ILE A 180 20.34 4.99 12.52
C ILE A 180 21.75 5.56 12.67
N LYS A 181 22.74 4.94 12.02
CA LYS A 181 24.13 5.40 12.08
C LYS A 181 24.30 6.81 11.51
N ALA A 182 23.66 7.13 10.39
CA ALA A 182 23.72 8.46 9.79
C ALA A 182 23.16 9.53 10.73
N SER A 183 22.04 9.23 11.41
CA SER A 183 21.47 10.12 12.41
C SER A 183 22.35 10.28 13.66
N GLU A 184 22.94 9.20 14.17
CA GLU A 184 23.88 9.25 15.30
C GLU A 184 25.13 10.09 14.98
N MET A 185 25.64 9.96 13.75
CA MET A 185 26.76 10.76 13.24
C MET A 185 26.36 12.20 12.86
N LYS A 186 25.08 12.59 13.03
CA LYS A 186 24.55 13.91 12.67
C LYS A 186 24.83 14.29 11.22
N MET A 187 24.73 13.31 10.32
CA MET A 187 24.89 13.54 8.88
C MET A 187 23.91 14.62 8.40
N SER A 188 24.37 15.49 7.50
CA SER A 188 23.52 16.55 6.98
C SER A 188 22.40 15.97 6.09
N PRO A 189 21.19 16.55 6.10
CA PRO A 189 20.14 16.18 5.15
C PRO A 189 20.59 16.20 3.68
N HIS A 190 21.47 17.13 3.31
CA HIS A 190 21.98 17.25 1.94
C HIS A 190 22.88 16.09 1.52
N ASP A 191 23.62 15.50 2.46
CA ASP A 191 24.47 14.33 2.21
C ASP A 191 23.68 13.02 2.27
N TRP A 192 22.61 12.99 3.07
CA TRP A 192 21.71 11.83 3.17
C TRP A 192 20.85 11.61 1.91
N ASN A 193 20.46 12.72 1.27
CA ASN A 193 19.62 12.70 0.08
C ASN A 193 20.27 12.03 -1.14
N ASN A 194 19.52 11.18 -1.85
CA ASN A 194 19.95 10.52 -3.09
C ASN A 194 19.24 11.02 -4.37
N PHE A 195 18.44 12.07 -4.31
CA PHE A 195 17.83 12.67 -5.49
C PHE A 195 18.87 13.45 -6.31
N PRO A 196 18.78 13.40 -7.66
CA PRO A 196 19.72 14.10 -8.53
C PRO A 196 19.68 15.60 -8.25
N LYS A 197 20.86 16.22 -8.10
CA LYS A 197 20.98 17.67 -7.98
C LYS A 197 20.40 18.31 -9.24
N LYS A 198 19.35 19.12 -9.10
CA LYS A 198 18.86 19.94 -10.21
C LYS A 198 20.04 20.77 -10.73
N ARG A 199 20.47 20.51 -11.96
CA ARG A 199 21.53 21.30 -12.60
C ARG A 199 21.03 22.75 -12.65
N SER A 200 21.75 23.65 -11.98
CA SER A 200 21.53 25.09 -12.07
C SER A 200 21.87 25.53 -13.50
N GLY A 201 20.83 25.73 -14.31
CA GLY A 201 20.95 26.36 -15.63
C GLY A 201 20.62 25.47 -16.82
N VAL A 202 19.36 25.05 -16.97
CA VAL A 202 18.64 25.07 -18.26
C VAL A 202 17.16 25.25 -17.94
N THR A 203 16.61 26.41 -18.26
CA THR A 203 15.17 26.65 -18.28
C THR A 203 14.61 25.98 -19.54
N GLU A 204 14.47 24.66 -19.53
CA GLU A 204 13.74 23.98 -20.60
C GLU A 204 12.23 24.16 -20.34
N ALA A 205 11.63 24.97 -21.22
CA ALA A 205 10.26 25.39 -21.14
C ALA A 205 9.29 24.19 -21.04
N SER A 206 8.58 24.21 -19.93
CA SER A 206 7.38 23.46 -19.56
C SER A 206 6.28 23.55 -20.63
N ASN A 207 6.32 22.69 -21.65
CA ASN A 207 5.14 22.40 -22.49
C ASN A 207 4.66 20.94 -22.39
N ARG A 208 5.49 20.02 -21.87
CA ARG A 208 5.13 18.60 -21.71
C ARG A 208 4.35 18.33 -20.40
N THR A 209 4.61 19.13 -19.37
CA THR A 209 4.02 19.05 -18.03
C THR A 209 2.56 19.52 -17.98
N THR A 210 2.14 20.46 -18.82
CA THR A 210 0.76 20.98 -18.81
C THR A 210 -0.20 19.97 -19.44
N VAL A 211 0.18 19.37 -20.57
CA VAL A 211 -0.62 18.35 -21.26
C VAL A 211 -0.69 17.06 -20.44
N GLU A 212 0.42 16.58 -19.86
CA GLU A 212 0.37 15.42 -18.94
C GLU A 212 -0.48 15.70 -17.70
N ARG A 213 -0.41 16.91 -17.13
CA ARG A 213 -1.21 17.28 -15.96
C ARG A 213 -2.70 17.36 -16.28
N GLU A 214 -3.08 17.92 -17.42
CA GLU A 214 -4.47 17.96 -17.89
C GLU A 214 -5.00 16.57 -18.25
N THR A 215 -4.20 15.76 -18.94
CA THR A 215 -4.55 14.36 -19.24
C THR A 215 -4.72 13.56 -17.96
N ASN A 216 -3.83 13.73 -16.97
CA ASN A 216 -3.93 13.08 -15.66
C ASN A 216 -5.15 13.55 -14.86
N ILE A 217 -5.58 14.82 -14.99
CA ILE A 217 -6.81 15.32 -14.37
C ILE A 217 -8.05 14.71 -15.04
N ILE A 218 -8.07 14.59 -16.36
CA ILE A 218 -9.19 13.97 -17.10
C ILE A 218 -9.26 12.48 -16.78
N ILE A 219 -8.13 11.78 -16.78
CA ILE A 219 -8.02 10.39 -16.37
C ILE A 219 -8.51 10.24 -14.93
N ALA A 220 -8.08 11.09 -13.99
CA ALA A 220 -8.55 11.06 -12.61
C ALA A 220 -10.07 11.28 -12.50
N LYS A 221 -10.66 12.19 -13.28
CA LYS A 221 -12.12 12.39 -13.32
C LYS A 221 -12.87 11.17 -13.86
N ILE A 222 -12.36 10.55 -14.92
CA ILE A 222 -12.89 9.29 -15.47
C ILE A 222 -12.74 8.15 -14.46
N HIS A 223 -11.65 8.12 -13.71
CA HIS A 223 -11.43 7.15 -12.63
C HIS A 223 -12.42 7.35 -11.47
N VAL A 224 -12.66 8.60 -11.05
CA VAL A 224 -13.68 8.92 -10.03
C VAL A 224 -15.06 8.46 -10.50
N PHE A 225 -15.40 8.72 -11.77
CA PHE A 225 -16.67 8.29 -12.35
C PHE A 225 -16.79 6.75 -12.41
N LEU A 226 -15.74 6.04 -12.82
CA LEU A 226 -15.71 4.58 -12.87
C LEU A 226 -15.78 3.95 -11.47
N VAL A 227 -15.04 4.47 -10.50
CA VAL A 227 -15.09 4.00 -9.11
C VAL A 227 -16.46 4.28 -8.50
N TYR A 228 -17.06 5.43 -8.78
CA TYR A 228 -18.43 5.74 -8.37
C TYR A 228 -19.42 4.74 -8.99
N LEU A 229 -19.34 4.47 -10.29
CA LEU A 229 -20.19 3.50 -10.98
C LEU A 229 -20.01 2.08 -10.43
N ILE A 230 -18.77 1.64 -10.20
CA ILE A 230 -18.48 0.33 -9.61
C ILE A 230 -19.02 0.27 -8.18
N SER A 231 -18.86 1.33 -7.38
CA SER A 231 -19.39 1.39 -6.01
C SER A 231 -20.92 1.34 -6.00
N LEU A 232 -21.57 2.02 -6.95
CA LEU A 232 -23.02 2.02 -7.11
C LEU A 232 -23.52 0.64 -7.57
N PHE A 233 -22.79 -0.03 -8.47
CA PHE A 233 -23.07 -1.39 -8.90
C PHE A 233 -22.88 -2.41 -7.77
N MET A 234 -21.80 -2.29 -6.99
CA MET A 234 -21.54 -3.13 -5.82
C MET A 234 -22.59 -2.94 -4.72
N THR A 235 -23.05 -1.70 -4.53
CA THR A 235 -24.13 -1.36 -3.60
C THR A 235 -25.45 -1.98 -4.07
N ALA A 236 -25.83 -1.77 -5.34
CA ALA A 236 -27.02 -2.38 -5.95
C ALA A 236 -26.97 -3.91 -5.91
N PHE A 237 -25.82 -4.52 -6.17
CA PHE A 237 -25.62 -5.97 -6.08
C PHE A 237 -25.74 -6.49 -4.65
N LYS A 238 -25.17 -5.77 -3.66
CA LYS A 238 -25.27 -6.13 -2.23
C LYS A 238 -26.72 -6.07 -1.75
N TYR A 239 -27.47 -5.02 -2.11
CA TYR A 239 -28.88 -4.88 -1.76
C TYR A 239 -29.76 -5.88 -2.52
N GLY A 240 -29.53 -6.08 -3.82
CA GLY A 240 -30.25 -7.08 -4.61
C GLY A 240 -30.06 -8.51 -4.08
N ARG A 241 -28.82 -8.88 -3.73
CA ARG A 241 -28.51 -10.18 -3.12
C ARG A 241 -29.14 -10.35 -1.74
N SER A 242 -29.19 -9.28 -0.94
CA SER A 242 -29.84 -9.29 0.38
C SER A 242 -31.36 -9.45 0.25
N SER A 243 -31.99 -8.82 -0.74
CA SER A 243 -33.42 -8.97 -1.05
C SER A 243 -33.74 -10.38 -1.57
N LEU A 244 -32.90 -10.95 -2.42
CA LEU A 244 -33.02 -12.34 -2.90
C LEU A 244 -32.85 -13.38 -1.77
N GLN A 245 -32.01 -13.10 -0.77
CA GLN A 245 -31.88 -13.97 0.41
C GLN A 245 -33.10 -13.91 1.33
N ARG A 246 -33.77 -12.76 1.43
CA ARG A 246 -35.03 -12.59 2.19
C ARG A 246 -36.24 -13.23 1.50
N LEU A 247 -36.15 -13.49 0.18
CA LEU A 247 -37.19 -14.16 -0.61
C LEU A 247 -37.06 -15.69 -0.62
N LYS A 248 -36.07 -16.28 0.05
CA LYS A 248 -36.02 -17.74 0.20
C LYS A 248 -37.16 -18.18 1.13
N PRO A 249 -38.14 -18.97 0.66
CA PRO A 249 -39.22 -19.43 1.51
C PRO A 249 -38.66 -20.30 2.63
N VAL A 250 -39.09 -20.01 3.86
CA VAL A 250 -38.86 -20.88 5.02
C VAL A 250 -39.47 -22.24 4.70
N ARG A 251 -38.65 -23.30 4.65
CA ARG A 251 -39.14 -24.67 4.58
C ARG A 251 -39.84 -24.97 5.91
N VAL A 252 -41.16 -24.90 5.93
CA VAL A 252 -41.98 -25.40 7.04
C VAL A 252 -41.85 -26.93 7.01
N GLY A 253 -41.25 -27.50 8.05
CA GLY A 253 -41.14 -28.95 8.21
C GLY A 253 -42.53 -29.57 8.30
N ALA A 254 -42.73 -30.69 7.61
CA ALA A 254 -43.98 -31.44 7.68
C ALA A 254 -44.18 -31.97 9.11
N SER A 255 -45.28 -31.55 9.75
CA SER A 255 -45.81 -32.20 10.94
C SER A 255 -46.19 -33.64 10.59
N SER A 256 -45.56 -34.60 11.25
CA SER A 256 -45.96 -36.02 11.16
C SER A 256 -47.25 -36.23 11.95
N PRO A 257 -48.24 -36.99 11.46
CA PRO A 257 -49.46 -37.24 12.20
C PRO A 257 -49.35 -38.46 13.12
N LYS A 258 -49.87 -38.24 14.33
CA LYS A 258 -50.20 -39.15 15.46
C LYS A 258 -49.06 -39.59 16.36
#